data_AF-A0A836V6B8-F1
#
_entry.id   AF-A0A836V6B8-F1
#
_cell.length_a   1.000
_cell.length_b   1.000
_cell.length_c   1.000
_cell.angle_alpha   90.00
_cell.angle_beta   90.00
_cell.angle_gamma   90.00
#
_symmetry.space_group_name_H-M   'P 1'
#
loop_
_entity.id
_entity.type
_entity.pdbx_description
1 polymer ?
#
loop_
_entity_poly.entity_id
_entity_poly.type
_entity_poly.pdbx_seq_one_letter_code
_entity_poly.pdbx_strand_id
1 'polypeptide(L)' 'LRNYIDPRIFKTWTDEVGVEWEKLYTSALQKKFLWVKNTNSKWSQISKEY' A
#
# COMPACT_ATOMS: atom_id res chain seq x y z
N LEU A 1 -9.52 -13.35 -1.59
CA LEU A 1 -8.88 -12.61 -0.48
C LEU A 1 -8.16 -11.32 -0.89
N ARG A 2 -7.38 -11.26 -1.98
CA ARG A 2 -6.60 -10.05 -2.35
C ARG A 2 -7.39 -8.84 -2.88
N ASN A 3 -8.71 -8.93 -3.02
CA ASN A 3 -9.55 -7.83 -3.53
C ASN A 3 -10.23 -6.99 -2.42
N TYR A 4 -10.07 -7.38 -1.15
CA TYR A 4 -10.75 -6.72 -0.01
C TYR A 4 -9.85 -5.74 0.75
N ILE A 5 -8.55 -5.69 0.41
CA ILE A 5 -7.58 -4.84 1.09
C ILE A 5 -7.15 -3.75 0.13
N ASP A 6 -7.33 -2.50 0.52
CA ASP A 6 -6.87 -1.35 -0.24
C ASP A 6 -5.33 -1.33 -0.28
N PRO A 7 -4.70 -1.26 -1.46
CA PRO A 7 -3.23 -1.28 -1.57
C PRO A 7 -2.54 -0.08 -0.88
N ARG A 8 -3.26 1.01 -0.58
CA ARG A 8 -2.74 2.14 0.21
C ARG A 8 -2.44 1.75 1.66
N ILE A 9 -3.17 0.78 2.22
CA ILE A 9 -2.90 0.26 3.57
C ILE A 9 -1.48 -0.29 3.63
N PHE A 10 -1.13 -1.17 2.70
CA PHE A 10 0.21 -1.75 2.65
C PHE A 10 1.28 -0.69 2.36
N LYS A 11 1.05 0.18 1.37
CA LYS A 11 2.03 1.23 1.03
C LYS A 11 2.32 2.13 2.23
N THR A 12 1.30 2.64 2.90
CA THR A 12 1.50 3.58 4.02
C THR A 12 2.06 2.92 5.27
N TRP A 13 1.69 1.68 5.56
CA TRP A 13 2.29 0.89 6.63
C TRP A 13 3.77 0.58 6.36
N THR A 14 4.12 0.14 5.15
CA THR A 14 5.52 -0.16 4.80
C THR A 14 6.40 1.09 4.78
N ASP A 15 5.85 2.24 4.34
CA ASP A 15 6.55 3.52 4.42
C ASP A 15 6.92 3.87 5.88
N GLU A 16 6.02 3.57 6.84
CA GLU A 16 6.26 3.81 8.26
C GLU A 16 7.33 2.88 8.86
N VAL A 17 7.34 1.60 8.47
CA VAL A 17 8.31 0.60 8.96
C VAL A 17 9.60 0.53 8.13
N GLY A 18 9.76 1.37 7.11
CA GLY A 18 10.97 1.45 6.28
C GLY A 18 11.16 0.30 5.29
N VAL A 19 10.06 -0.28 4.79
CA VAL A 19 10.06 -1.42 3.85
C VAL A 19 9.51 -0.98 2.49
N GLU A 20 9.99 -1.61 1.41
CA GLU A 20 9.45 -1.40 0.06
C GLU A 20 8.16 -2.21 -0.14
N TRP A 21 7.03 -1.52 -0.36
CA TRP A 21 5.72 -2.15 -0.57
C TRP A 21 5.68 -3.05 -1.80
N GLU A 22 6.51 -2.79 -2.82
CA GLU A 22 6.57 -3.59 -4.04
C GLU A 22 6.89 -5.06 -3.74
N LYS A 23 7.69 -5.34 -2.71
CA LYS A 23 8.05 -6.71 -2.33
C LYS A 23 6.87 -7.53 -1.81
N LEU A 24 5.75 -6.91 -1.45
CA LEU A 24 4.54 -7.57 -0.97
C LEU A 24 3.67 -8.14 -2.11
N TYR A 25 3.91 -7.71 -3.35
CA TYR A 25 3.07 -8.03 -4.49
C TYR A 25 3.85 -8.67 -5.63
N THR A 26 3.19 -9.57 -6.38
CA THR A 26 3.71 -10.06 -7.66
C THR A 26 3.79 -8.91 -8.67
N SER A 27 4.62 -9.03 -9.70
CA SER A 27 4.79 -7.99 -10.72
C SER A 27 3.49 -7.57 -11.40
N ALA A 28 2.53 -8.49 -11.55
CA ALA A 28 1.20 -8.18 -12.10
C ALA A 28 0.38 -7.27 -11.17
N LEU A 29 0.43 -7.52 -9.86
CA LEU A 29 -0.27 -6.69 -8.86
C LEU A 29 0.43 -5.34 -8.64
N GLN A 30 1.76 -5.30 -8.67
CA GLN A 30 2.50 -4.03 -8.65
C GLN A 30 2.07 -3.13 -9.82
N LYS A 31 1.94 -3.68 -11.03
CA LYS A 31 1.44 -2.93 -12.20
C LYS A 31 0.01 -2.45 -12.01
N LYS A 32 -0.87 -3.30 -11.46
CA LYS A 32 -2.27 -2.95 -11.14
C LYS A 32 -2.36 -1.79 -10.12
N PHE A 33 -1.45 -1.77 -9.14
CA PHE A 33 -1.45 -0.81 -8.03
C PHE A 33 -0.40 0.29 -8.18
N LEU A 34 0.15 0.50 -9.38
CA LEU A 34 1.22 1.45 -9.62
C LEU A 34 0.84 2.88 -9.21
N TRP A 35 -0.45 3.23 -9.32
CA TRP A 35 -1.00 4.52 -8.93
C TRP A 35 -0.80 4.86 -7.45
N VAL A 36 -0.61 3.85 -6.58
CA VAL A 36 -0.42 4.04 -5.13
C VAL A 36 0.92 4.70 -4.81
N LYS A 37 1.93 4.60 -5.69
CA LYS A 37 3.23 5.28 -5.50
C LYS A 37 3.08 6.79 -5.31
N ASN A 38 2.11 7.39 -6.01
CA ASN A 38 1.87 8.84 -5.98
C ASN A 38 0.94 9.26 -4.84
N THR A 39 0.41 8.32 -4.04
CA THR A 39 -0.44 8.67 -2.89
C THR A 39 0.43 9.08 -1.70
N ASN A 40 0.26 10.33 -1.27
CA ASN A 40 0.91 10.86 -0.09
C ASN A 40 -0.08 10.84 1.09
N SER A 41 -0.10 9.72 1.79
CA SER A 41 -0.93 9.52 2.98
C SER A 41 -0.06 8.91 4.08
N LYS A 42 -0.29 9.31 5.33
CA LYS A 42 0.41 8.71 6.48
C LYS A 42 -0.38 7.53 7.01
N TRP A 43 0.31 6.52 7.51
CA TRP A 43 -0.32 5.36 8.16
C TRP A 43 -1.30 5.79 9.26
N SER A 44 -0.89 6.73 10.12
CA SER A 44 -1.70 7.26 11.22
C SER A 44 -3.03 7.93 10.82
N GLN A 45 -3.19 8.28 9.54
CA GLN A 45 -4.43 8.79 8.97
C GLN A 45 -5.26 7.65 8.39
N ILE A 46 -4.66 6.83 7.52
CA ILE A 46 -5.34 5.70 6.86
C ILE A 46 -5.82 4.66 7.86
N SER A 47 -5.05 4.36 8.90
CA SER A 47 -5.39 3.33 9.90
C SER A 47 -6.63 3.65 10.74
N LYS A 48 -7.17 4.87 10.64
CA LYS A 48 -8.40 5.28 11.34
C LYS A 48 -9.64 5.16 10.45
N GLU A 49 -9.45 5.02 9.13
CA GLU A 49 -10.52 4.93 8.14
C GLU A 49 -10.98 3.49 7.90
N TYR A 50 -10.21 2.50 8.38
CA TYR A 50 -10.44 1.06 8.24
C TYR A 50 -10.39 0.37 9.60
#